data_AF-A0A2E4KU91-F1
#
_entry.id   AF-A0A2E4KU91-F1
#
_cell.length_a   1.000
_cell.length_b   1.000
_cell.length_c   1.000
_cell.angle_alpha   90.00
_cell.angle_beta   90.00
_cell.angle_gamma   90.00
#
_symmetry.space_group_name_H-M   'P 1'
#
loop_
_entity.id
_entity.type
_entity.pdbx_description
1 polymer ?
#
loop_
_entity_poly.entity_id
_entity_poly.type
_entity_poly.pdbx_seq_one_letter_code
_entity_poly.pdbx_strand_id
1 'polypeptide(L)'
;MSERTWENTYNLTDQQLSDLEDAEALMERMDLTGAESLLLSMLKESPECIPVLSNLGYLYGKHLSEFEDAVRYYDMVLEIEPDNAWARDARRRYSRYIGRD
;
A
#
# COMPACT_ATOMS: atom_id res chain seq x y z
N MET A 1 -17.64 -19.45 0.27
CA MET A 1 -16.43 -18.90 0.91
C MET A 1 -15.41 -18.79 -0.20
N SER A 2 -15.18 -17.58 -0.72
CA SER A 2 -14.12 -17.36 -1.70
C SER A 2 -12.80 -17.71 -1.02
N GLU A 3 -12.14 -18.78 -1.46
CA GLU A 3 -10.77 -19.06 -1.03
C GLU A 3 -9.93 -17.83 -1.40
N ARG A 4 -9.39 -17.15 -0.40
CA ARG A 4 -8.42 -16.08 -0.62
C ARG A 4 -7.29 -16.66 -1.47
N THR A 5 -7.06 -16.10 -2.65
CA THR A 5 -6.10 -16.58 -3.66
C THR A 5 -4.64 -16.44 -3.22
N TRP A 6 -4.39 -15.90 -2.02
CA TRP A 6 -3.07 -15.60 -1.48
C TRP A 6 -3.00 -15.97 0.01
N GLU A 7 -1.82 -16.39 0.45
CA GLU A 7 -1.56 -16.72 1.85
C GLU A 7 -1.48 -15.43 2.68
N ASN A 8 -2.24 -15.37 3.77
CA ASN A 8 -2.17 -14.26 4.74
C ASN A 8 -0.86 -14.30 5.54
N THR A 9 0.25 -13.95 4.87
CA THR A 9 1.62 -13.99 5.41
C THR A 9 1.84 -13.03 6.58
N TYR A 10 0.99 -12.02 6.73
CA TYR A 10 1.08 -11.00 7.78
C TYR A 10 0.09 -11.20 8.94
N ASN A 11 -0.58 -12.35 9.01
CA ASN A 11 -1.55 -12.68 10.07
C ASN A 11 -2.66 -11.62 10.26
N LEU A 12 -3.10 -11.00 9.17
CA LEU A 12 -4.21 -10.05 9.17
C LEU A 12 -5.50 -10.72 9.67
N THR A 13 -6.34 -9.96 10.36
CA THR A 13 -7.69 -10.42 10.72
C THR A 13 -8.57 -10.53 9.48
N ASP A 14 -9.68 -11.27 9.58
CA ASP A 14 -10.66 -11.36 8.48
C ASP A 14 -11.20 -10.00 8.06
N GLN A 15 -11.36 -9.07 9.01
CA GLN A 15 -11.80 -7.71 8.75
C GLN A 15 -10.73 -6.94 7.96
N GLN A 16 -9.47 -6.97 8.41
CA GLN A 16 -8.37 -6.29 7.69
C GLN A 16 -8.18 -6.82 6.27
N LEU A 17 -8.41 -8.12 6.06
CA LEU A 17 -8.35 -8.70 4.72
C LEU A 17 -9.51 -8.20 3.84
N SER A 18 -10.72 -8.15 4.39
CA SER A 18 -11.89 -7.57 3.68
C SER A 18 -11.66 -6.10 3.34
N ASP A 19 -11.14 -5.31 4.29
CA ASP A 19 -10.92 -3.88 4.09
C ASP A 19 -9.84 -3.61 3.03
N LEU A 20 -8.80 -4.45 2.94
CA LEU A 20 -7.81 -4.37 1.86
C LEU A 20 -8.42 -4.72 0.50
N GLU A 21 -9.21 -5.80 0.42
CA GLU A 21 -9.92 -6.17 -0.81
C GLU A 21 -10.87 -5.04 -1.27
N ASP A 22 -11.58 -4.40 -0.32
CA ASP A 22 -12.44 -3.25 -0.59
C ASP A 22 -11.63 -2.02 -1.06
N ALA A 23 -10.48 -1.73 -0.44
CA ALA A 23 -9.60 -0.65 -0.87
C ALA A 23 -9.08 -0.86 -2.29
N GLU A 24 -8.67 -2.08 -2.63
CA GLU A 24 -8.24 -2.44 -3.98
C GLU A 24 -9.38 -2.30 -5.00
N ALA A 25 -10.58 -2.77 -4.66
CA ALA A 25 -11.75 -2.60 -5.50
C ALA A 25 -12.15 -1.13 -5.70
N LEU A 26 -11.95 -0.27 -4.70
CA LEU A 26 -12.14 1.19 -4.82
C LEU A 26 -11.12 1.80 -5.79
N MET A 27 -9.85 1.40 -5.71
CA MET A 27 -8.81 1.82 -6.67
C MET A 27 -9.14 1.39 -8.11
N GLU A 28 -9.60 0.15 -8.30
CA GLU A 28 -10.03 -0.35 -9.62
C GLU A 28 -11.21 0.44 -10.21
N ARG A 29 -12.11 0.90 -9.34
CA ARG A 29 -13.27 1.73 -9.72
C ARG A 29 -12.92 3.22 -9.87
N MET A 30 -11.65 3.58 -9.67
CA MET A 30 -11.17 4.97 -9.64
C MET A 30 -11.77 5.84 -8.53
N ASP A 31 -12.36 5.22 -7.50
CA ASP A 31 -12.73 5.92 -6.26
C ASP A 31 -11.50 6.05 -5.35
N LEU A 32 -10.59 6.92 -5.78
CA LEU A 32 -9.29 7.10 -5.13
C LEU A 32 -9.44 7.71 -3.73
N THR A 33 -10.40 8.60 -3.54
CA THR A 33 -10.68 9.22 -2.23
C THR A 33 -11.22 8.18 -1.24
N GLY A 34 -12.12 7.29 -1.68
CA GLY A 34 -12.61 6.19 -0.85
C GLY A 34 -11.47 5.23 -0.46
N ALA A 35 -10.64 4.83 -1.43
CA ALA A 35 -9.49 3.96 -1.19
C ALA A 35 -8.49 4.60 -0.21
N GLU A 36 -8.14 5.88 -0.41
CA GLU A 36 -7.24 6.62 0.46
C GLU A 36 -7.78 6.69 1.89
N SER A 37 -9.05 7.08 2.05
CA SER A 37 -9.68 7.20 3.36
C SER A 37 -9.69 5.87 4.12
N LEU A 38 -10.01 4.76 3.44
CA LEU A 38 -10.04 3.44 4.05
C LEU A 38 -8.64 2.96 4.44
N LEU A 39 -7.66 3.09 3.54
CA LEU A 39 -6.29 2.70 3.83
C LEU A 39 -5.68 3.54 4.96
N LEU A 40 -5.97 4.84 5.03
CA LEU A 40 -5.52 5.69 6.13
C LEU A 40 -6.19 5.32 7.47
N SER A 41 -7.46 4.92 7.48
CA SER A 41 -8.10 4.43 8.71
C SER A 41 -7.47 3.11 9.17
N MET A 42 -7.21 2.18 8.25
CA MET A 42 -6.50 0.94 8.56
C MET A 42 -5.09 1.21 9.09
N LEU A 43 -4.36 2.15 8.49
CA LEU A 43 -3.02 2.53 8.93
C LEU A 43 -3.05 3.11 10.36
N LYS A 44 -4.07 3.89 10.70
CA LYS A 44 -4.22 4.43 12.05
C LYS A 44 -4.40 3.34 13.11
N GLU A 45 -5.10 2.26 12.76
CA GLU A 45 -5.31 1.12 13.65
C GLU A 45 -4.09 0.19 13.72
N SER A 46 -3.35 0.07 12.62
CA SER A 46 -2.15 -0.76 12.51
C SER A 46 -1.04 -0.04 11.73
N PRO A 47 -0.26 0.84 12.40
CA PRO A 47 0.72 1.72 11.74
C PRO A 47 1.85 0.99 10.99
N GLU A 48 2.15 -0.23 11.40
CA GLU A 48 3.23 -1.06 10.83
C GLU A 48 2.67 -2.18 9.92
N CYS A 49 1.41 -2.05 9.47
CA CYS A 49 0.80 -3.03 8.58
C CYS A 49 1.38 -2.92 7.16
N ILE A 50 2.32 -3.82 6.84
CA ILE A 50 3.03 -3.84 5.54
C ILE A 50 2.08 -3.86 4.34
N PRO A 51 1.00 -4.67 4.30
CA PRO A 51 0.03 -4.63 3.19
C PRO A 51 -0.68 -3.28 3.02
N VAL A 52 -1.01 -2.59 4.11
CA VAL A 52 -1.65 -1.26 4.06
C VAL A 52 -0.67 -0.21 3.56
N LEU A 53 0.55 -0.19 4.09
CA LEU A 53 1.62 0.71 3.63
C LEU A 53 1.93 0.48 2.14
N SER A 54 1.98 -0.78 1.72
CA SER A 54 2.20 -1.17 0.32
C SER A 54 1.09 -0.66 -0.60
N ASN A 55 -0.17 -0.78 -0.18
CA ASN A 55 -1.33 -0.30 -0.92
C ASN A 55 -1.40 1.24 -0.97
N LEU A 56 -1.06 1.94 0.12
CA LEU A 56 -0.91 3.41 0.10
C LEU A 56 0.18 3.84 -0.88
N GLY A 57 1.37 3.22 -0.81
CA GLY A 57 2.45 3.50 -1.74
C GLY A 57 2.04 3.27 -3.20
N TYR A 58 1.25 2.22 -3.46
CA TYR A 58 0.71 1.94 -4.78
C TYR A 58 -0.30 3.01 -5.22
N LEU A 59 -1.26 3.37 -4.37
CA LEU A 59 -2.25 4.40 -4.62
C LEU A 59 -1.60 5.74 -4.99
N TYR A 60 -0.72 6.26 -4.13
CA TYR A 60 -0.06 7.54 -4.35
C TYR A 60 0.81 7.53 -5.62
N GLY A 61 1.58 6.47 -5.83
CA GLY A 61 2.51 6.41 -6.96
C GLY A 61 1.85 6.13 -8.31
N LYS A 62 0.91 5.18 -8.34
CA LYS A 62 0.29 4.70 -9.59
C LYS A 62 -0.90 5.53 -10.01
N HIS A 63 -1.74 5.93 -9.07
CA HIS A 63 -3.02 6.57 -9.37
C HIS A 63 -3.00 8.09 -9.17
N LEU A 64 -2.32 8.58 -8.12
CA LEU A 64 -2.26 10.01 -7.81
C LEU A 64 -1.03 10.73 -8.41
N SER A 65 0.01 9.98 -8.78
CA SER A 65 1.30 10.55 -9.22
C SER A 65 2.02 11.41 -8.16
N GLU A 66 1.69 11.21 -6.88
CA GLU A 66 2.36 11.83 -5.73
C GLU A 66 3.56 10.95 -5.35
N PHE A 67 4.67 11.13 -6.07
CA PHE A 67 5.79 10.18 -6.04
C PHE A 67 6.56 10.23 -4.71
N GLU A 68 6.66 11.40 -4.10
CA GLU A 68 7.29 11.61 -2.80
C GLU A 68 6.57 10.82 -1.71
N ASP A 69 5.24 10.90 -1.67
CA ASP A 69 4.42 10.14 -0.71
C ASP A 69 4.53 8.64 -0.98
N ALA A 70 4.48 8.22 -2.25
CA ALA A 70 4.68 6.82 -2.63
C ALA A 70 6.02 6.27 -2.12
N VAL A 71 7.12 7.00 -2.36
CA VAL A 71 8.45 6.64 -1.87
C VAL A 71 8.48 6.58 -0.35
N ARG A 72 7.87 7.53 0.35
CA ARG A 72 7.80 7.53 1.82
C ARG A 72 7.12 6.28 2.36
N TYR A 73 5.99 5.85 1.80
CA TYR A 73 5.31 4.63 2.26
C TYR A 73 6.14 3.37 1.99
N TYR A 74 6.82 3.28 0.84
CA TYR A 74 7.72 2.16 0.59
C TYR A 74 8.98 2.17 1.46
N ASP A 75 9.47 3.35 1.84
CA ASP A 75 10.55 3.47 2.83
C ASP A 75 10.09 2.89 4.18
N MET A 76 8.88 3.20 4.64
CA MET A 76 8.32 2.61 5.86
C MET A 76 8.21 1.08 5.76
N VAL A 77 7.80 0.53 4.61
CA VAL A 77 7.81 -0.94 4.41
C VAL A 77 9.22 -1.50 4.55
N LEU A 78 10.22 -0.85 3.97
CA LEU A 78 11.61 -1.31 4.01
C LEU A 78 12.28 -1.12 5.38
N GLU A 79 11.77 -0.22 6.22
CA GLU A 79 12.19 -0.12 7.62
C GLU A 79 11.74 -1.34 8.43
N ILE A 80 10.56 -1.89 8.13
CA ILE A 80 9.98 -3.05 8.83
C ILE A 80 10.49 -4.37 8.22
N GLU A 81 10.52 -4.45 6.89
CA GLU A 81 10.93 -5.62 6.12
C GLU A 81 12.01 -5.22 5.09
N PRO A 82 13.28 -5.12 5.51
CA PRO A 82 14.37 -4.65 4.66
C PRO A 82 14.63 -5.50 3.41
N ASP A 83 14.21 -6.77 3.41
CA ASP A 83 14.34 -7.71 2.31
C ASP A 83 13.16 -7.70 1.33
N ASN A 84 12.10 -6.93 1.59
CA ASN A 84 10.92 -6.82 0.73
C ASN A 84 11.29 -6.33 -0.69
N ALA A 85 11.39 -7.28 -1.63
CA ALA A 85 11.86 -7.01 -2.98
C ALA A 85 10.89 -6.09 -3.74
N TRP A 86 9.59 -6.25 -3.50
CA TRP A 86 8.56 -5.46 -4.18
C TRP A 86 8.60 -4.00 -3.75
N ALA A 87 8.68 -3.71 -2.44
CA ALA A 87 8.81 -2.35 -1.93
C ALA A 87 10.09 -1.68 -2.43
N ARG A 88 11.21 -2.40 -2.46
CA ARG A 88 12.49 -1.89 -3.01
C ARG A 88 12.36 -1.49 -4.48
N ASP A 89 11.73 -2.34 -5.28
CA ASP A 89 11.54 -2.08 -6.72
C ASP A 89 10.54 -0.94 -6.97
N ALA A 90 9.44 -0.90 -6.21
CA ALA A 90 8.43 0.15 -6.30
C ALA A 90 9.01 1.52 -5.87
N ARG A 91 9.72 1.57 -4.74
CA ARG A 91 10.45 2.75 -4.28
C ARG A 91 11.42 3.24 -5.35
N ARG A 92 12.26 2.35 -5.90
CA ARG A 92 13.23 2.70 -6.95
C ARG A 92 12.55 3.21 -8.22
N ARG A 93 11.38 2.67 -8.58
CA ARG A 93 10.59 3.13 -9.71
C ARG A 93 10.15 4.57 -9.50
N TYR A 94 9.53 4.89 -8.36
CA TYR A 94 8.97 6.22 -8.11
C TYR A 94 10.05 7.27 -7.81
N SER A 95 11.17 6.88 -7.22
CA SER A 95 12.34 7.77 -7.01
C SER A 95 12.89 8.38 -8.30
N ARG A 96 12.63 7.78 -9.47
CA ARG A 96 13.06 8.34 -10.76
C ARG A 96 12.27 9.58 -11.17
N TYR A 97 11.08 9.77 -10.62
CA TYR A 97 10.19 10.87 -10.97
C TYR A 97 10.31 12.08 -10.03
N ILE A 98 10.92 11.92 -8.85
CA ILE A 98 11.09 12.98 -7.85
C ILE A 98 12.13 14.04 -8.27
N GLY A 99 12.87 13.79 -9.35
CA GLY A 99 13.97 14.68 -9.76
C GLY A 99 15.14 14.57 -8.79
N ARG A 100 16.35 14.51 -9.34
CA ARG A 100 17.55 14.81 -8.56
C ARG A 100 17.78 16.30 -8.77
N ASP A 101 17.41 17.13 -7.80
CA ASP A 101 18.12 18.40 -7.64
C ASP A 101 19.60 18.11 -7.31
#